data_AF-A0A9P7AK93-F1
#
_entry.id   AF-A0A9P7AK93-F1
#
_cell.length_a   1.000
_cell.length_b   1.000
_cell.length_c   1.000
_cell.angle_alpha   90.00
_cell.angle_beta   90.00
_cell.angle_gamma   90.00
#
_symmetry.space_group_name_H-M   'P 1'
#
loop_
_entity.id
_entity.type
_entity.pdbx_description
1 polymer ?
#
loop_
_entity_poly.entity_id
_entity_poly.type
_entity_poly.pdbx_seq_one_letter_code
_entity_poly.pdbx_strand_id
1 'polypeptide(L)'
;MSNMKGKNRARKKGQVEGKEEFTSNLHLDTRPIKAKSPKNDTGKATQHLDMQVAKCKLGVAWINWLTTTHHLDVGKYNNRPEVKLETSKLIVSFKTSEIVSMKDSSAIPIIINKSSIENNLVFALGFNNPEAVPHLKLNNHSDIIVASGQHRISAMKHYRGLIEEEMKSYQIRRGKLTNLKTLTDEAINEHNALGDQIAECMGQLDGMGKWGVIVYDRWDLTFLQHYHADTKISYRKITCQEQWACKAP
;
A
#
# COMPACT_ATOMS: atom_id res chain seq x y z
N MET A 1 -36.15 -61.75 2.81
CA MET A 1 -35.99 -61.89 1.35
C MET A 1 -34.77 -61.08 0.92
N SER A 2 -33.64 -61.73 0.63
CA SER A 2 -32.76 -61.33 -0.48
C SER A 2 -31.73 -62.42 -0.71
N ASN A 3 -31.64 -62.84 -1.97
CA ASN A 3 -30.98 -64.05 -2.43
C ASN A 3 -29.46 -63.91 -2.49
N MET A 4 -28.80 -65.02 -2.13
CA MET A 4 -27.47 -65.40 -2.61
C MET A 4 -27.42 -65.42 -4.14
N LYS A 5 -26.26 -65.06 -4.72
CA LYS A 5 -25.53 -65.94 -5.65
C LYS A 5 -24.12 -65.41 -5.87
N GLY A 6 -23.15 -66.20 -5.43
CA GLY A 6 -21.74 -66.06 -5.79
C GLY A 6 -21.29 -67.13 -6.78
N LYS A 7 -19.99 -67.03 -7.08
CA LYS A 7 -19.06 -68.00 -7.69
C LYS A 7 -19.00 -68.09 -9.22
N ASN A 8 -17.84 -67.75 -9.78
CA ASN A 8 -16.74 -68.68 -10.13
C ASN A 8 -15.48 -67.84 -10.52
N ARG A 9 -14.32 -67.94 -9.83
CA ARG A 9 -13.17 -68.87 -10.05
C ARG A 9 -12.78 -68.98 -11.54
N ALA A 10 -11.53 -68.87 -11.98
CA ALA A 10 -10.29 -69.33 -11.34
C ALA A 10 -9.00 -68.88 -12.07
N ARG A 11 -7.88 -68.91 -11.31
CA ARG A 11 -6.48 -69.31 -11.67
C ARG A 11 -5.66 -68.33 -12.55
N LYS A 12 -4.34 -68.17 -12.37
CA LYS A 12 -3.30 -68.86 -11.57
C LYS A 12 -2.04 -67.96 -11.50
N LYS A 13 -1.42 -67.92 -10.32
CA LYS A 13 0.02 -67.96 -9.96
C LYS A 13 1.11 -67.51 -10.97
N GLY A 14 2.02 -66.68 -10.46
CA GLY A 14 3.44 -66.62 -10.85
C GLY A 14 4.22 -65.56 -10.06
N GLN A 15 4.92 -65.97 -9.00
CA GLN A 15 6.05 -65.22 -8.40
C GLN A 15 7.22 -65.19 -9.40
N VAL A 16 8.07 -64.17 -9.32
CA VAL A 16 9.52 -64.24 -9.01
C VAL A 16 10.15 -62.86 -9.21
N GLU A 17 10.96 -62.45 -8.24
CA GLU A 17 11.83 -61.27 -8.22
C GLU A 17 12.98 -61.41 -9.25
N GLY A 18 13.41 -60.30 -9.86
CA GLY A 18 14.62 -60.30 -10.69
C GLY A 18 14.91 -58.97 -11.38
N LYS A 19 15.84 -58.21 -10.78
CA LYS A 19 16.76 -57.16 -11.28
C LYS A 19 16.56 -56.52 -12.68
N GLU A 20 16.53 -55.18 -12.63
CA GLU A 20 17.09 -54.17 -13.53
C GLU A 20 17.15 -54.42 -15.05
N GLU A 21 16.39 -53.60 -15.79
CA GLU A 21 16.84 -53.05 -17.07
C GLU A 21 16.21 -51.68 -17.29
N PHE A 22 17.05 -50.63 -17.31
CA PHE A 22 16.69 -49.30 -17.75
C PHE A 22 16.32 -49.37 -19.24
N THR A 23 15.03 -49.29 -19.57
CA THR A 23 14.58 -48.97 -20.92
C THR A 23 13.58 -47.82 -20.86
N SER A 24 13.99 -46.68 -21.43
CA SER A 24 13.20 -45.49 -21.60
C SER A 24 12.00 -45.77 -22.50
N ASN A 25 10.81 -45.94 -21.92
CA ASN A 25 9.55 -45.93 -22.67
C ASN A 25 8.80 -44.62 -22.39
N LEU A 26 9.35 -43.53 -22.91
CA LEU A 26 8.64 -42.26 -23.07
C LEU A 26 7.64 -42.43 -24.21
N HIS A 27 6.48 -43.04 -23.93
CA HIS A 27 5.33 -42.93 -24.83
C HIS A 27 4.76 -41.52 -24.69
N LEU A 28 5.21 -40.63 -25.58
CA LEU A 28 4.57 -39.34 -25.81
C LEU A 28 3.14 -39.61 -26.28
N ASP A 29 2.17 -39.26 -25.44
CA ASP A 29 0.76 -39.29 -25.77
C ASP A 29 0.50 -38.36 -26.96
N THR A 30 0.32 -38.93 -28.15
CA THR A 30 0.09 -38.21 -29.43
C THR A 30 -1.38 -37.89 -29.67
N ARG A 31 -2.26 -38.07 -28.67
CA ARG A 31 -3.65 -37.63 -28.78
C ARG A 31 -3.66 -36.10 -28.93
N PRO A 32 -4.37 -35.54 -29.92
CA PRO A 32 -4.48 -34.09 -30.05
C PRO A 32 -5.07 -33.56 -28.74
N ILE A 33 -4.27 -32.80 -28.00
CA ILE A 33 -4.76 -31.98 -26.89
C ILE A 33 -5.80 -31.09 -27.54
N LYS A 34 -7.09 -31.34 -27.26
CA LYS A 34 -8.15 -30.38 -27.55
C LYS A 34 -7.75 -29.11 -26.81
N ALA A 35 -7.13 -28.19 -27.54
CA ALA A 35 -6.85 -26.86 -27.06
C ALA A 35 -8.21 -26.31 -26.64
N LYS A 36 -8.43 -26.21 -25.32
CA LYS A 36 -9.50 -25.37 -24.80
C LYS A 36 -9.25 -23.99 -25.41
N SER A 37 -10.29 -23.47 -26.05
CA SER A 37 -10.37 -22.18 -26.70
C SER A 37 -9.67 -21.06 -25.89
N PRO A 38 -9.17 -20.03 -26.58
CA PRO A 38 -7.98 -19.29 -26.15
C PRO A 38 -8.22 -18.44 -24.91
N LYS A 39 -7.16 -18.28 -24.13
CA LYS A 39 -6.94 -17.30 -23.04
C LYS A 39 -7.03 -15.82 -23.52
N ASN A 40 -8.06 -15.45 -24.28
CA ASN A 40 -8.18 -14.14 -24.93
C ASN A 40 -9.07 -13.13 -24.17
N ASP A 41 -9.82 -13.54 -23.15
CA ASP A 41 -10.74 -12.61 -22.46
C ASP A 41 -10.16 -11.99 -21.20
N THR A 42 -9.15 -12.60 -20.56
CA THR A 42 -8.59 -12.02 -19.32
C THR A 42 -7.87 -10.70 -19.59
N GLY A 43 -7.11 -10.60 -20.70
CA GLY A 43 -6.39 -9.36 -21.05
C GLY A 43 -7.32 -8.21 -21.41
N LYS A 44 -8.37 -8.48 -22.20
CA LYS A 44 -9.36 -7.47 -22.59
C LYS A 44 -10.24 -7.04 -21.41
N ALA A 45 -10.68 -7.98 -20.57
CA ALA A 45 -11.41 -7.66 -19.34
C ALA A 45 -10.56 -6.80 -18.40
N THR A 46 -9.26 -7.10 -18.32
CA THR A 46 -8.31 -6.35 -17.51
C THR A 46 -8.11 -4.92 -18.02
N GLN A 47 -7.92 -4.73 -19.32
CA GLN A 47 -7.82 -3.40 -19.93
C GLN A 47 -9.11 -2.58 -19.76
N HIS A 48 -10.26 -3.22 -19.89
CA HIS A 48 -11.55 -2.57 -19.68
C HIS A 48 -11.72 -2.09 -18.23
N LEU A 49 -11.31 -2.90 -17.25
CA LEU A 49 -11.28 -2.50 -15.84
C LEU A 49 -10.31 -1.33 -15.59
N ASP A 50 -9.14 -1.35 -16.21
CA ASP A 50 -8.17 -0.25 -16.10
C ASP A 50 -8.75 1.07 -16.63
N MET A 51 -9.43 1.02 -17.78
CA MET A 51 -10.13 2.17 -18.35
C MET A 51 -11.25 2.67 -17.43
N GLN A 52 -11.99 1.75 -16.79
CA GLN A 52 -13.08 2.13 -15.90
C GLN A 52 -12.57 2.73 -14.58
N VAL A 53 -11.53 2.16 -13.97
CA VAL A 53 -10.87 2.75 -12.78
C VAL A 53 -10.28 4.12 -13.12
N ALA A 54 -9.70 4.29 -14.31
CA ALA A 54 -9.18 5.57 -14.77
C ALA A 54 -10.30 6.63 -14.92
N LYS A 55 -11.53 6.24 -15.29
CA LYS A 55 -12.68 7.16 -15.33
C LYS A 55 -13.12 7.63 -13.94
N CYS A 56 -12.92 6.82 -12.90
CA CYS A 56 -13.24 7.19 -11.52
C CYS A 56 -12.17 8.08 -10.87
N LYS A 57 -11.00 8.25 -11.50
CA LYS A 57 -9.93 9.10 -10.99
C LYS A 57 -10.35 10.56 -11.12
N LEU A 58 -10.47 11.24 -9.99
CA LEU A 58 -10.71 12.68 -9.93
C LEU A 58 -9.44 13.47 -10.20
N GLY A 59 -8.30 12.97 -9.74
CA GLY A 59 -6.97 13.53 -10.00
C GLY A 59 -6.00 13.28 -8.85
N VAL A 60 -5.00 14.14 -8.70
CA VAL A 60 -4.05 14.11 -7.59
C VAL A 60 -4.15 15.37 -6.74
N ALA A 61 -3.94 15.18 -5.43
CA ALA A 61 -3.91 16.22 -4.42
C ALA A 61 -2.88 15.81 -3.36
N TRP A 62 -2.69 16.64 -2.33
CA TRP A 62 -2.02 16.22 -1.12
C TRP A 62 -2.93 16.32 0.08
N ILE A 63 -2.67 15.51 1.10
CA ILE A 63 -3.34 15.59 2.40
C ILE A 63 -2.28 15.62 3.50
N ASN A 64 -2.57 16.31 4.61
CA ASN A 64 -1.77 16.18 5.81
C ASN A 64 -2.28 15.01 6.67
N TRP A 65 -1.62 13.85 6.60
CA TRP A 65 -2.02 12.66 7.37
C TRP A 65 -1.83 12.79 8.88
N LEU A 66 -1.01 13.74 9.31
CA LEU A 66 -0.70 13.96 10.73
C LEU A 66 -1.69 14.90 11.40
N THR A 67 -2.38 15.74 10.63
CA THR A 67 -3.39 16.67 11.14
C THR A 67 -4.81 16.33 10.70
N THR A 68 -4.99 15.31 9.85
CA THR A 68 -6.33 14.89 9.41
C THR A 68 -7.16 14.36 10.59
N THR A 69 -8.36 14.92 10.77
CA THR A 69 -9.36 14.47 11.75
C THR A 69 -10.39 13.53 11.14
N HIS A 70 -10.18 13.12 9.90
CA HIS A 70 -11.08 12.26 9.15
C HIS A 70 -10.88 10.79 9.56
N HIS A 71 -11.97 10.03 9.55
CA HIS A 71 -11.90 8.60 9.77
C HIS A 71 -11.24 7.93 8.57
N LEU A 72 -10.24 7.07 8.84
CA LEU A 72 -9.50 6.33 7.83
C LEU A 72 -9.93 4.87 7.86
N ASP A 73 -10.63 4.43 6.82
CA ASP A 73 -10.97 3.03 6.60
C ASP A 73 -9.85 2.36 5.80
N VAL A 74 -9.09 1.49 6.47
CA VAL A 74 -7.99 0.72 5.88
C VAL A 74 -8.38 -0.75 5.88
N GLY A 75 -7.99 -1.49 4.84
CA GLY A 75 -8.26 -2.94 4.78
C GLY A 75 -9.43 -3.33 3.88
N LYS A 76 -10.29 -2.36 3.50
CA LYS A 76 -11.46 -2.62 2.65
C LYS A 76 -11.11 -3.14 1.25
N TYR A 77 -10.08 -2.58 0.63
CA TYR A 77 -9.63 -2.95 -0.71
C TYR A 77 -8.29 -3.69 -0.73
N ASN A 78 -7.48 -3.49 0.31
CA ASN A 78 -6.23 -4.19 0.55
C ASN A 78 -6.22 -4.73 1.97
N ASN A 79 -6.68 -5.95 2.14
CA ASN A 79 -6.70 -6.61 3.46
C ASN A 79 -5.33 -7.15 3.88
N ARG A 80 -4.24 -6.80 3.18
CA ARG A 80 -2.90 -7.18 3.60
C ARG A 80 -2.66 -6.60 5.00
N PRO A 81 -2.37 -7.44 6.00
CA PRO A 81 -2.14 -6.93 7.33
C PRO A 81 -0.91 -6.03 7.35
N GLU A 82 -0.91 -5.09 8.27
CA GLU A 82 0.29 -4.34 8.57
C GLU A 82 1.40 -5.30 9.03
N VAL A 83 2.60 -5.11 8.47
CA VAL A 83 3.77 -5.94 8.76
C VAL A 83 4.81 -5.02 9.37
N LYS A 84 5.09 -5.22 10.67
CA LYS A 84 6.02 -4.37 11.43
C LYS A 84 7.38 -4.23 10.75
N LEU A 85 7.91 -5.31 10.16
CA LEU A 85 9.20 -5.29 9.45
C LEU A 85 9.19 -4.33 8.25
N GLU A 86 8.11 -4.30 7.47
CA GLU A 86 7.97 -3.39 6.33
C GLU A 86 7.82 -1.94 6.79
N THR A 87 7.05 -1.72 7.87
CA THR A 87 6.97 -0.40 8.53
C THR A 87 8.34 0.07 9.00
N SER A 88 9.14 -0.80 9.63
CA SER A 88 10.50 -0.46 10.10
C SER A 88 11.45 -0.12 8.95
N LYS A 89 11.39 -0.87 7.83
CA LYS A 89 12.19 -0.55 6.63
C LYS A 89 11.85 0.84 6.08
N LEU A 90 10.57 1.20 6.07
CA LEU A 90 10.13 2.55 5.65
C LEU A 90 10.64 3.63 6.62
N ILE A 91 10.59 3.40 7.93
CA ILE A 91 11.14 4.34 8.92
C ILE A 91 12.65 4.53 8.70
N VAL A 92 13.40 3.45 8.48
CA VAL A 92 14.84 3.54 8.16
C VAL A 92 15.05 4.35 6.88
N SER A 93 14.26 4.09 5.84
CA SER A 93 14.31 4.85 4.58
C SER A 93 14.06 6.34 4.80
N PHE A 94 13.06 6.71 5.63
CA PHE A 94 12.79 8.11 5.96
C PHE A 94 13.92 8.80 6.72
N LYS A 95 14.71 8.05 7.49
CA LYS A 95 15.87 8.57 8.23
C LYS A 95 17.11 8.75 7.35
N THR A 96 17.32 7.82 6.42
CA THR A 96 18.53 7.81 5.58
C THR A 96 18.37 8.58 4.27
N SER A 97 17.13 8.71 3.81
CA SER A 97 16.77 9.36 2.55
C SER A 97 15.67 10.39 2.81
N GLU A 98 15.64 11.45 2.02
CA GLU A 98 14.55 12.43 2.09
C GLU A 98 13.19 11.75 1.84
N ILE A 99 12.17 12.21 2.57
CA ILE A 99 10.81 11.71 2.39
C ILE A 99 10.29 12.15 1.02
N VAL A 100 10.18 11.18 0.11
CA VAL A 100 9.55 11.39 -1.19
C VAL A 100 8.04 11.23 -1.05
N SER A 101 7.31 12.32 -0.86
CA SER A 101 5.87 12.29 -0.60
C SER A 101 5.00 12.74 -1.80
N MET A 102 5.55 13.48 -2.75
CA MET A 102 4.83 14.04 -3.91
C MET A 102 5.25 13.41 -5.24
N LYS A 103 5.11 12.08 -5.38
CA LYS A 103 5.36 11.35 -6.64
C LYS A 103 4.35 10.22 -6.81
N ASP A 104 4.09 9.80 -8.04
CA ASP A 104 3.14 8.72 -8.33
C ASP A 104 3.51 7.40 -7.61
N SER A 105 4.80 7.08 -7.48
CA SER A 105 5.28 5.85 -6.82
C SER A 105 5.13 5.85 -5.29
N SER A 106 4.98 7.02 -4.69
CA SER A 106 4.83 7.21 -3.25
C SER A 106 3.42 7.63 -2.84
N ALA A 107 2.60 8.04 -3.82
CA ALA A 107 1.26 8.52 -3.60
C ALA A 107 0.36 7.44 -3.02
N ILE A 108 -0.56 7.85 -2.15
CA ILE A 108 -1.48 6.94 -1.47
C ILE A 108 -2.84 7.02 -2.19
N PRO A 109 -3.31 5.94 -2.82
CA PRO A 109 -4.61 5.94 -3.47
C PRO A 109 -5.72 5.94 -2.41
N ILE A 110 -6.64 6.89 -2.54
CA ILE A 110 -7.76 7.07 -1.63
C ILE A 110 -9.08 7.09 -2.40
N ILE A 111 -10.12 6.60 -1.74
CA ILE A 111 -11.48 6.56 -2.28
C ILE A 111 -12.36 7.37 -1.34
N ILE A 112 -13.02 8.38 -1.88
CA ILE A 112 -13.89 9.29 -1.14
C ILE A 112 -15.09 9.67 -2.00
N ASN A 113 -16.21 10.01 -1.37
CA ASN A 113 -17.35 10.55 -2.09
C ASN A 113 -17.01 11.95 -2.63
N LYS A 114 -17.18 12.19 -3.94
CA LYS A 114 -16.95 13.51 -4.52
C LYS A 114 -17.72 14.64 -3.81
N SER A 115 -18.92 14.37 -3.30
CA SER A 115 -19.71 15.38 -2.56
C SER A 115 -19.08 15.82 -1.23
N SER A 116 -18.11 15.06 -0.72
CA SER A 116 -17.36 15.39 0.50
C SER A 116 -16.21 16.36 0.25
N ILE A 117 -15.86 16.61 -1.00
CA ILE A 117 -14.73 17.44 -1.40
C ILE A 117 -15.22 18.88 -1.59
N GLU A 118 -14.39 19.87 -1.23
CA GLU A 118 -14.71 21.28 -1.45
C GLU A 118 -14.94 21.56 -2.94
N ASN A 119 -16.08 22.19 -3.26
CA ASN A 119 -16.58 22.33 -4.65
C ASN A 119 -15.60 23.08 -5.59
N ASN A 120 -14.73 23.92 -5.04
CA ASN A 120 -13.78 24.73 -5.80
C ASN A 120 -12.42 24.06 -5.97
N LEU A 121 -12.25 22.83 -5.48
CA LEU A 121 -10.97 22.12 -5.57
C LEU A 121 -10.74 21.62 -7.00
N VAL A 122 -9.73 22.18 -7.67
CA VAL A 122 -9.26 21.71 -8.97
C VAL A 122 -8.08 20.77 -8.76
N PHE A 123 -8.27 19.48 -9.03
CA PHE A 123 -7.21 18.48 -8.91
C PHE A 123 -6.10 18.69 -9.95
N ALA A 124 -4.87 18.36 -9.57
CA ALA A 124 -3.78 18.24 -10.53
C ALA A 124 -3.92 16.93 -11.32
N LEU A 125 -3.39 16.90 -12.54
CA LEU A 125 -3.41 15.71 -13.40
C LEU A 125 -2.37 14.65 -12.95
N GLY A 126 -1.29 15.10 -12.32
CA GLY A 126 -0.19 14.27 -11.82
C GLY A 126 0.80 15.11 -11.01
N PHE A 127 1.92 14.51 -10.61
CA PHE A 127 2.92 15.13 -9.73
C PHE A 127 4.06 15.85 -10.47
N ASN A 128 3.90 16.14 -11.76
CA ASN A 128 4.94 16.80 -12.59
C ASN A 128 5.31 18.19 -12.07
N ASN A 129 4.36 18.88 -11.43
CA ASN A 129 4.60 20.13 -10.72
C ASN A 129 4.10 19.99 -9.27
N PRO A 130 4.97 19.61 -8.32
CA PRO A 130 4.58 19.39 -6.92
C PRO A 130 3.95 20.61 -6.26
N GLU A 131 4.38 21.83 -6.63
CA GLU A 131 3.85 23.08 -6.08
C GLU A 131 2.42 23.37 -6.54
N ALA A 132 2.04 22.84 -7.71
CA ALA A 132 0.69 22.95 -8.25
C ALA A 132 -0.26 21.86 -7.72
N VAL A 133 0.23 20.88 -6.95
CA VAL A 133 -0.62 19.86 -6.35
C VAL A 133 -1.44 20.50 -5.22
N PRO A 134 -2.78 20.50 -5.31
CA PRO A 134 -3.60 21.21 -4.34
C PRO A 134 -3.76 20.43 -3.03
N HIS A 135 -4.02 21.15 -1.93
CA HIS A 135 -4.44 20.53 -0.68
C HIS A 135 -5.86 19.96 -0.83
N LEU A 136 -6.05 18.68 -0.54
CA LEU A 136 -7.36 18.06 -0.45
C LEU A 136 -8.12 18.60 0.76
N LYS A 137 -9.03 19.53 0.51
CA LYS A 137 -9.95 20.06 1.51
C LYS A 137 -11.31 19.36 1.42
N LEU A 138 -11.83 18.96 2.58
CA LEU A 138 -13.09 18.24 2.71
C LEU A 138 -14.10 19.07 3.50
N ASN A 139 -15.36 19.09 3.06
CA ASN A 139 -16.41 19.94 3.63
C ASN A 139 -16.90 19.47 5.02
N ASN A 140 -16.74 18.17 5.33
CA ASN A 140 -17.27 17.52 6.54
C ASN A 140 -16.30 16.42 7.04
N HIS A 141 -16.52 15.92 8.26
CA HIS A 141 -15.93 14.64 8.73
C HIS A 141 -16.38 13.50 7.81
N SER A 142 -15.60 13.27 6.76
CA SER A 142 -15.88 12.27 5.74
C SER A 142 -14.99 11.05 5.94
N ASP A 143 -15.54 9.88 5.66
CA ASP A 143 -14.75 8.64 5.66
C ASP A 143 -13.84 8.64 4.42
N ILE A 144 -12.54 8.51 4.67
CA ILE A 144 -11.53 8.29 3.63
C ILE A 144 -11.21 6.81 3.62
N ILE A 145 -11.50 6.13 2.51
CA ILE A 145 -11.07 4.75 2.34
C ILE A 145 -9.66 4.76 1.73
N VAL A 146 -8.71 4.20 2.46
CA VAL A 146 -7.32 4.06 2.03
C VAL A 146 -7.20 2.75 1.24
N ALA A 147 -7.03 2.85 -0.07
CA ALA A 147 -7.00 1.68 -0.94
C ALA A 147 -5.66 0.93 -0.88
N SER A 148 -4.55 1.63 -0.65
CA SER A 148 -3.23 1.05 -0.37
C SER A 148 -2.37 2.02 0.45
N GLY A 149 -1.13 1.64 0.80
CA GLY A 149 -0.23 2.53 1.54
C GLY A 149 -0.34 2.47 3.08
N GLN A 150 -1.02 1.46 3.65
CA GLN A 150 -1.14 1.27 5.09
C GLN A 150 0.22 1.31 5.83
N HIS A 151 1.25 0.61 5.31
CA HIS A 151 2.58 0.62 5.91
C HIS A 151 3.24 2.01 5.88
N ARG A 152 2.99 2.81 4.84
CA ARG A 152 3.50 4.20 4.77
C ARG A 152 2.82 5.08 5.81
N ILE A 153 1.50 4.99 5.95
CA ILE A 153 0.74 5.74 6.96
C ILE A 153 1.20 5.36 8.37
N SER A 154 1.35 4.07 8.65
CA SER A 154 1.86 3.60 9.94
C SER A 154 3.30 4.08 10.20
N ALA A 155 4.18 3.94 9.21
CA ALA A 155 5.57 4.38 9.31
C ALA A 155 5.69 5.87 9.58
N MET A 156 4.87 6.71 8.91
CA MET A 156 4.80 8.15 9.19
C MET A 156 4.41 8.44 10.63
N LYS A 157 3.34 7.80 11.13
CA LYS A 157 2.86 7.99 12.51
C LYS A 157 3.92 7.59 13.54
N HIS A 158 4.58 6.46 13.33
CA HIS A 158 5.67 6.01 14.20
C HIS A 158 6.88 6.93 14.12
N TYR A 159 7.28 7.34 12.92
CA TYR A 159 8.45 8.18 12.75
C TYR A 159 8.24 9.57 13.34
N ARG A 160 7.04 10.14 13.21
CA ARG A 160 6.63 11.35 13.93
C ARG A 160 6.87 11.22 15.43
N GLY A 161 6.40 10.13 16.04
CA GLY A 161 6.58 9.89 17.48
C GLY A 161 8.05 9.88 17.90
N LEU A 162 8.93 9.28 17.08
CA LEU A 162 10.37 9.30 17.34
C LEU A 162 10.96 10.71 17.32
N ILE A 163 10.56 11.56 16.36
CA ILE A 163 11.01 12.95 16.28
C ILE A 163 10.46 13.77 17.45
N GLU A 164 9.20 13.57 17.82
CA GLU A 164 8.59 14.25 18.97
C GLU A 164 9.29 13.88 20.29
N GLU A 165 9.65 12.60 20.48
CA GLU A 165 10.45 12.13 21.62
C GLU A 165 11.85 12.75 21.65
N GLU A 166 12.52 12.79 20.50
CA GLU A 166 13.85 13.39 20.34
C GLU A 166 13.82 14.91 20.62
N MET A 167 12.87 15.63 20.03
CA MET A 167 12.65 17.05 20.28
C MET A 167 12.38 17.34 21.76
N LYS A 168 11.55 16.51 22.42
CA LYS A 168 11.28 16.63 23.86
C LYS A 168 12.53 16.41 24.69
N SER A 169 13.38 15.45 24.31
CA SER A 169 14.68 15.22 24.95
C SER A 169 15.58 16.45 24.85
N TYR A 170 15.68 17.06 23.67
CA TYR A 170 16.44 18.30 23.46
C TYR A 170 15.88 19.47 24.28
N GLN A 171 14.55 19.64 24.32
CA GLN A 171 13.90 20.67 25.14
C GLN A 171 14.20 20.51 26.64
N ILE A 172 14.13 19.28 27.17
CA ILE A 172 14.46 19.01 28.57
C ILE A 172 15.94 19.33 28.85
N ARG A 173 16.85 18.89 27.98
CA ARG A 173 18.29 19.13 28.14
C ARG A 173 18.60 20.63 28.07
N ARG A 174 18.01 21.35 27.13
CA ARG A 174 18.12 22.80 26.99
C ARG A 174 17.62 23.54 28.23
N GLY A 175 16.45 23.14 28.76
CA GLY A 175 15.89 23.71 29.99
C GLY A 175 16.75 23.47 31.23
N LYS A 176 17.47 22.34 31.31
CA LYS A 176 18.45 22.10 32.39
C LYS A 176 19.62 23.09 32.33
N LEU A 177 20.11 23.41 31.12
CA LEU A 177 21.19 24.38 30.92
C LEU A 177 20.75 25.80 31.30
N THR A 178 19.52 26.19 30.96
CA THR A 178 18.96 27.50 31.34
C THR A 178 18.88 27.70 32.86
N ASN A 179 18.71 26.61 33.61
CA ASN A 179 18.61 26.64 35.08
C ASN A 179 19.96 26.55 35.81
N LEU A 180 21.08 26.53 35.08
CA LEU A 180 22.41 26.52 35.70
C LEU A 180 22.69 27.86 36.39
N LYS A 181 23.20 27.81 37.62
CA LYS A 181 23.60 29.00 38.39
C LYS A 181 24.82 29.71 37.82
N THR A 182 25.67 28.97 37.12
CA THR A 182 26.89 29.45 36.46
C THR A 182 26.89 28.98 35.02
N LEU A 183 26.93 29.93 34.09
CA LEU A 183 26.98 29.67 32.66
C LEU A 183 28.46 29.62 32.23
N THR A 184 28.92 28.44 31.83
CA THR A 184 30.21 28.30 31.15
C THR A 184 30.01 28.49 29.64
N ASP A 185 31.08 28.81 28.91
CA ASP A 185 31.02 28.94 27.46
C ASP A 185 30.59 27.63 26.79
N GLU A 186 30.98 26.47 27.33
CA GLU A 186 30.49 25.18 26.83
C GLU A 186 28.98 25.03 27.01
N ALA A 187 28.43 25.44 28.15
CA ALA A 187 26.99 25.37 28.41
C ALA A 187 26.19 26.30 27.49
N ILE A 188 26.73 27.48 27.16
CA ILE A 188 26.14 28.41 26.18
C ILE A 188 26.15 27.80 24.78
N ASN A 189 27.29 27.24 24.35
CA ASN A 189 27.42 26.60 23.05
C ASN A 189 26.47 25.40 22.90
N GLU A 190 26.38 24.54 23.92
CA GLU A 190 25.44 23.41 23.94
C GLU A 190 23.98 23.87 23.91
N HIS A 191 23.63 24.91 24.66
CA HIS A 191 22.27 25.46 24.66
C HIS A 191 21.86 25.98 23.28
N ASN A 192 22.76 26.65 22.56
CA ASN A 192 22.51 27.13 21.21
C ASN A 192 22.37 25.98 20.21
N ALA A 193 23.28 24.99 20.28
CA ALA A 193 23.21 23.79 19.42
C ALA A 193 21.90 23.00 19.63
N LEU A 194 21.43 22.88 20.88
CA LEU A 194 20.12 22.27 21.17
C LEU A 194 18.96 23.10 20.61
N GLY A 195 19.10 24.43 20.55
CA GLY A 195 18.14 25.31 19.88
C GLY A 195 18.01 24.99 18.39
N ASP A 196 19.15 24.81 17.71
CA ASP A 196 19.19 24.46 16.29
C ASP A 196 18.59 23.07 16.04
N GLN A 197 18.92 22.08 16.89
CA GLN A 197 18.35 20.73 16.80
C GLN A 197 16.83 20.71 17.01
N ILE A 198 16.30 21.52 17.94
CA ILE A 198 14.85 21.66 18.13
C ILE A 198 14.21 22.27 16.88
N ALA A 199 14.83 23.30 16.29
CA ALA A 199 14.33 23.92 15.07
C ALA A 199 14.34 22.95 13.89
N GLU A 200 15.37 22.11 13.77
CA GLU A 200 15.44 21.04 12.77
C GLU A 200 14.29 20.03 12.94
N CYS A 201 14.07 19.51 14.16
CA CYS A 201 12.96 18.60 14.42
C CYS A 201 11.60 19.24 14.08
N MET A 202 11.38 20.51 14.42
CA MET A 202 10.15 21.23 14.07
C MET A 202 9.96 21.33 12.55
N GLY A 203 11.02 21.67 11.81
CA GLY A 203 10.97 21.71 10.35
C GLY A 203 10.63 20.35 9.72
N GLN A 204 11.18 19.27 10.26
CA GLN A 204 10.86 17.91 9.82
C GLN A 204 9.38 17.56 10.06
N LEU A 205 8.84 17.91 11.25
CA LEU A 205 7.45 17.64 11.60
C LEU A 205 6.44 18.38 10.71
N ASP A 206 6.72 19.65 10.36
CA ASP A 206 5.86 20.47 9.49
C ASP A 206 5.72 19.90 8.07
N GLY A 207 6.80 19.30 7.56
CA GLY A 207 6.84 18.70 6.22
C GLY A 207 6.29 17.27 6.15
N MET A 208 6.53 16.47 7.18
CA MET A 208 6.31 15.02 7.17
C MET A 208 4.86 14.61 6.87
N GLY A 209 3.90 15.41 7.33
CA GLY A 209 2.49 15.07 7.16
C GLY A 209 1.98 15.22 5.72
N LYS A 210 2.63 16.06 4.91
CA LYS A 210 2.19 16.40 3.56
C LYS A 210 2.52 15.26 2.60
N TRP A 211 1.47 14.58 2.12
CA TRP A 211 1.63 13.43 1.23
C TRP A 211 0.70 13.48 0.04
N GLY A 212 1.24 13.13 -1.12
CA GLY A 212 0.49 12.98 -2.36
C GLY A 212 -0.53 11.85 -2.26
N VAL A 213 -1.71 12.12 -2.79
CA VAL A 213 -2.82 11.15 -2.88
C VAL A 213 -3.39 11.13 -4.28
N ILE A 214 -3.78 9.94 -4.73
CA ILE A 214 -4.56 9.77 -5.96
C ILE A 214 -6.01 9.59 -5.52
N VAL A 215 -6.87 10.49 -5.95
CA VAL A 215 -8.26 10.57 -5.45
C VAL A 215 -9.20 9.92 -6.46
N TYR A 216 -10.00 8.97 -5.96
CA TYR A 216 -11.04 8.31 -6.74
C TYR A 216 -12.43 8.55 -6.13
N ASP A 217 -13.44 8.70 -6.99
CA ASP A 217 -14.83 8.83 -6.53
C ASP A 217 -15.43 7.48 -6.12
N ARG A 218 -15.93 7.43 -4.88
CA ARG A 218 -16.56 6.24 -4.28
C ARG A 218 -17.80 5.78 -5.03
N TRP A 219 -18.63 6.69 -5.55
CA TRP A 219 -19.89 6.31 -6.21
C TRP A 219 -19.63 5.56 -7.50
N ASP A 220 -18.78 6.13 -8.36
CA ASP A 220 -18.42 5.50 -9.62
C ASP A 220 -17.71 4.15 -9.39
N LEU A 221 -16.84 4.07 -8.39
CA LEU A 221 -16.20 2.81 -8.01
C LEU A 221 -17.18 1.76 -7.50
N THR A 222 -18.18 2.16 -6.71
CA THR A 222 -19.21 1.25 -6.17
C THR A 222 -20.08 0.69 -7.29
N PHE A 223 -20.43 1.53 -8.26
CA PHE A 223 -21.15 1.12 -9.48
C PHE A 223 -20.38 0.07 -10.28
N LEU A 224 -19.06 0.23 -10.44
CA LEU A 224 -18.21 -0.77 -11.08
C LEU A 224 -18.20 -2.11 -10.35
N GLN A 225 -18.34 -2.11 -9.02
CA GLN A 225 -18.39 -3.36 -8.24
C GLN A 225 -19.60 -4.20 -8.57
N HIS A 226 -20.77 -3.56 -8.63
CA HIS A 226 -22.04 -4.23 -8.86
C HIS A 226 -22.12 -4.75 -10.29
N TYR A 227 -21.58 -4.00 -11.25
CA TYR A 227 -21.55 -4.41 -12.66
C TYR A 227 -20.65 -5.64 -12.92
N HIS A 228 -19.60 -5.83 -12.10
CA HIS A 228 -18.62 -6.91 -12.29
C HIS A 228 -18.69 -8.01 -11.22
N ALA A 229 -19.61 -7.96 -10.25
CA ALA A 229 -19.77 -9.03 -9.25
C ALA A 229 -20.10 -10.39 -9.89
N ASP A 230 -20.61 -10.41 -11.13
CA ASP A 230 -20.81 -11.61 -11.94
C ASP A 230 -19.50 -12.20 -12.52
N THR A 231 -18.38 -11.48 -12.43
CA THR A 231 -17.03 -11.92 -12.82
C THR A 231 -15.98 -11.54 -11.75
N LYS A 232 -15.54 -12.53 -10.95
CA LYS A 232 -14.66 -12.44 -9.75
C LYS A 232 -13.28 -11.73 -9.90
N ILE A 233 -13.17 -10.51 -10.44
CA ILE A 233 -11.87 -9.90 -10.81
C ILE A 233 -11.62 -8.53 -10.13
N SER A 234 -12.62 -7.91 -9.52
CA SER A 234 -12.50 -6.51 -9.11
C SER A 234 -11.61 -6.29 -7.86
N TYR A 235 -10.83 -5.20 -7.84
CA TYR A 235 -9.98 -4.62 -6.77
C TYR A 235 -8.51 -5.00 -6.64
N ARG A 236 -7.99 -6.10 -7.22
CA ARG A 236 -6.54 -6.38 -7.13
C ARG A 236 -5.64 -5.32 -7.78
N LYS A 237 -6.19 -4.36 -8.55
CA LYS A 237 -5.38 -3.40 -9.33
C LYS A 237 -5.23 -1.99 -8.76
N ILE A 238 -6.20 -1.50 -7.98
CA ILE A 238 -5.99 -0.25 -7.21
C ILE A 238 -4.81 -0.45 -6.22
N THR A 239 -4.59 -1.72 -5.82
CA THR A 239 -3.45 -2.16 -5.01
C THR A 239 -2.23 -2.61 -5.81
N CYS A 240 -2.36 -2.96 -7.11
CA CYS A 240 -1.25 -3.45 -7.95
C CYS A 240 -0.65 -2.45 -8.94
N GLN A 241 -1.17 -1.22 -9.08
CA GLN A 241 -0.38 -0.16 -9.73
C GLN A 241 0.96 0.10 -8.98
N GLU A 242 1.11 -0.45 -7.77
CA GLU A 242 2.34 -0.40 -6.95
C GLU A 242 3.32 -1.59 -7.16
N GLN A 243 3.08 -2.54 -8.09
CA GLN A 243 4.03 -3.66 -8.28
C GLN A 243 5.31 -3.32 -9.08
N TRP A 244 5.50 -2.07 -9.50
CA TRP A 244 6.70 -1.63 -10.22
C TRP A 244 7.66 -0.77 -9.38
N ALA A 245 7.64 -0.90 -8.05
CA ALA A 245 8.59 -0.20 -7.16
C ALA A 245 9.32 -1.10 -6.15
N CYS A 246 9.22 -2.44 -6.25
CA CYS A 246 10.04 -3.38 -5.49
C CYS A 246 11.12 -4.06 -6.34
N LYS A 247 11.71 -3.33 -7.28
CA LYS A 247 13.11 -3.57 -7.64
C LYS A 247 13.92 -2.50 -6.94
N ALA A 248 14.43 -2.86 -5.76
CA ALA A 248 15.57 -2.16 -5.18
C ALA A 248 16.73 -2.22 -6.20
N PRO A 249 17.63 -1.21 -6.21
CA PRO A 249 18.86 -1.25 -7.01
C PRO A 249 19.67 -2.52 -6.76
#